data_AF-A0A098ED62-F1
#
_entry.id   AF-A0A098ED62-F1
#
_cell.length_a   1.000
_cell.length_b   1.000
_cell.length_c   1.000
_cell.angle_alpha   90.00
_cell.angle_beta   90.00
_cell.angle_gamma   90.00
#
_symmetry.space_group_name_H-M   'P 1'
#
loop_
_entity.id
_entity.type
_entity.pdbx_description
1 polymer ?
#
loop_
_entity_poly.entity_id
_entity_poly.type
_entity_poly.pdbx_seq_one_letter_code
_entity_poly.pdbx_strand_id
1 'polypeptide(L)'
;MIYPLILSKFFKSMKSSASIHRIAGYGKKEIPDEKMQDKREKLEKSIGAIRFELKEVLDEIENCKVEREQLCDLERTLKEQTTIKDGKREGDVNILSALEDCDRKIKTIDRKINNIKKPYEEKFEKLQKWEKEGERIQGKEHIYVVDVELDQLMTCFRMSFANICSFFLSNCLNNEKMELQTLIQSFFMLGGTITETENERIIKLTRNEKEQEMMEKLALGLNALNSFGINYINGKKYLFQLYCATAEIALFIEWYIVCCLRTRDLLFAYITVS
;
A
#
# COMPACT_ATOMS: atom_id res chain seq x y z
N MET A 1 11.76 -0.91 14.16
CA MET A 1 10.51 -1.00 13.36
C MET A 1 9.35 -0.24 14.01
N ILE A 2 9.49 1.07 14.31
CA ILE A 2 8.39 1.90 14.87
C ILE A 2 8.11 3.13 13.99
N TYR A 3 9.07 3.49 13.12
CA TYR A 3 9.05 4.67 12.25
C TYR A 3 7.92 4.77 11.21
N PRO A 4 7.40 3.68 10.58
CA PRO A 4 6.31 3.81 9.61
C PRO A 4 4.96 4.17 10.24
N LEU A 5 4.77 3.88 11.53
CA LEU A 5 3.48 3.97 12.21
C LEU A 5 3.15 5.38 12.71
N ILE A 6 4.16 6.13 13.17
CA ILE A 6 3.96 7.49 13.70
C ILE A 6 3.79 8.48 12.54
N LEU A 7 4.63 8.38 11.50
CA LEU A 7 4.49 9.18 10.28
C LEU A 7 3.16 8.90 9.56
N SER A 8 2.73 7.64 9.46
CA SER A 8 1.46 7.31 8.79
C SER A 8 0.22 7.81 9.55
N LYS A 9 0.22 7.78 10.89
CA LYS A 9 -0.88 8.33 11.70
C LYS A 9 -0.97 9.86 11.59
N PHE A 10 0.17 10.54 11.66
CA PHE A 10 0.21 11.99 11.58
C PHE A 10 -0.21 12.50 10.18
N PHE A 11 0.28 11.84 9.13
CA PHE A 11 -0.09 12.14 7.74
C PHE A 11 -1.59 11.83 7.48
N LYS A 12 -2.16 10.78 8.08
CA LYS A 12 -3.61 10.51 8.04
C LYS A 12 -4.44 11.65 8.65
N SER A 13 -3.99 12.25 9.75
CA SER A 13 -4.71 13.36 10.41
C SER A 13 -4.66 14.67 9.61
N MET A 14 -3.53 14.97 8.95
CA MET A 14 -3.45 16.12 8.04
C MET A 14 -4.27 15.92 6.77
N LYS A 15 -4.39 14.67 6.29
CA LYS A 15 -5.23 14.37 5.13
C LYS A 15 -6.70 14.75 5.35
N SER A 16 -7.21 14.58 6.57
CA SER A 16 -8.59 14.95 6.91
C SER A 16 -8.85 16.46 6.97
N SER A 17 -7.87 17.24 7.41
CA SER A 17 -8.02 18.71 7.48
C SER A 17 -7.88 19.41 6.13
N ALA A 18 -7.27 18.75 5.14
CA ALA A 18 -7.01 19.31 3.81
C ALA A 18 -7.77 18.59 2.67
N SER A 19 -8.78 17.77 2.99
CA SER A 19 -9.59 17.02 2.01
C SER A 19 -8.80 16.06 1.10
N ILE A 20 -7.66 15.56 1.58
CA ILE A 20 -6.69 14.70 0.86
C ILE A 20 -7.06 13.20 1.03
N HIS A 21 -8.36 12.89 1.18
CA HIS A 21 -8.85 11.55 1.51
C HIS A 21 -8.71 10.51 0.38
N ARG A 22 -8.49 10.95 -0.86
CA ARG A 22 -8.46 10.08 -2.06
C ARG A 22 -7.07 9.54 -2.43
N ILE A 23 -6.08 9.68 -1.55
CA ILE A 23 -4.67 9.49 -1.90
C ILE A 23 -4.14 8.14 -1.43
N ALA A 24 -3.86 7.27 -2.40
CA ALA A 24 -3.32 5.91 -2.22
C ALA A 24 -1.77 5.87 -2.19
N GLY A 25 -1.13 6.98 -1.76
CA GLY A 25 0.32 7.13 -1.65
C GLY A 25 0.92 8.01 -2.75
N TYR A 26 2.05 8.67 -2.43
CA TYR A 26 2.94 9.45 -3.32
C TYR A 26 2.30 10.10 -4.56
N GLY A 27 1.36 11.04 -4.38
CA GLY A 27 0.86 11.82 -5.52
C GLY A 27 0.04 11.01 -6.53
N LYS A 28 -0.59 9.91 -6.11
CA LYS A 28 -1.52 9.15 -6.96
C LYS A 28 -2.92 9.11 -6.36
N LYS A 29 -3.92 9.37 -7.20
CA LYS A 29 -5.34 9.19 -6.91
C LYS A 29 -5.77 7.85 -7.52
N GLU A 30 -6.45 7.05 -6.71
CA GLU A 30 -7.15 5.87 -7.19
C GLU A 30 -8.48 6.33 -7.78
N ILE A 31 -8.72 6.01 -9.05
CA ILE A 31 -9.96 6.33 -9.74
C ILE A 31 -10.55 5.07 -10.36
N PRO A 32 -11.89 4.95 -10.42
CA PRO A 32 -12.53 3.85 -11.13
C PRO A 32 -12.18 3.91 -12.62
N ASP A 33 -11.86 2.76 -13.20
CA ASP A 33 -11.71 2.60 -14.64
C ASP A 33 -13.08 2.25 -15.23
N GLU A 34 -13.83 3.29 -15.62
CA GLU A 34 -15.17 3.16 -16.20
C GLU A 34 -15.19 2.21 -17.41
N LYS A 35 -14.12 2.18 -18.22
CA LYS A 35 -14.04 1.27 -19.38
C LYS A 35 -13.93 -0.18 -18.95
N MET A 36 -13.16 -0.45 -17.89
CA MET A 36 -13.04 -1.81 -17.34
C MET A 36 -14.33 -2.23 -16.62
N GLN A 37 -15.01 -1.31 -15.94
CA GLN A 37 -16.32 -1.58 -15.33
C GLN A 37 -17.36 -1.92 -16.40
N ASP A 38 -17.50 -1.10 -17.44
CA ASP A 38 -18.40 -1.37 -18.57
C ASP A 38 -18.11 -2.73 -19.24
N LYS A 39 -16.82 -3.04 -19.42
CA LYS A 39 -16.38 -4.30 -20.02
C LYS A 39 -16.75 -5.48 -19.13
N ARG A 40 -16.57 -5.35 -17.81
CA ARG A 40 -16.93 -6.38 -16.82
C ARG A 40 -18.45 -6.61 -16.81
N GLU A 41 -19.26 -5.54 -16.76
CA GLU A 41 -20.72 -5.67 -16.79
C GLU A 41 -21.22 -6.37 -18.06
N LYS A 42 -20.68 -6.02 -19.23
CA LYS A 42 -21.03 -6.67 -20.50
C LYS A 42 -20.66 -8.16 -20.48
N LEU A 43 -19.49 -8.48 -19.92
CA LEU A 43 -19.00 -9.85 -19.82
C LEU A 43 -19.87 -10.68 -18.85
N GLU A 44 -20.21 -10.14 -17.68
CA GLU A 44 -21.08 -10.79 -16.69
C GLU A 44 -22.49 -11.04 -17.27
N LYS A 45 -23.07 -10.07 -17.99
CA LYS A 45 -24.34 -10.24 -18.70
C LYS A 45 -24.25 -11.36 -19.74
N SER A 46 -23.16 -11.42 -20.50
CA SER A 46 -22.95 -12.43 -21.53
C SER A 46 -22.76 -13.83 -20.95
N ILE A 47 -21.98 -13.96 -19.87
CA ILE A 47 -21.80 -15.21 -19.12
C ILE A 47 -23.14 -15.67 -18.54
N GLY A 48 -23.91 -14.75 -17.93
CA GLY A 48 -25.24 -15.04 -17.38
C GLY A 48 -26.20 -15.58 -18.43
N ALA A 49 -26.24 -14.98 -19.62
CA ALA A 49 -27.08 -15.44 -20.73
C ALA A 49 -26.72 -16.85 -21.19
N ILE A 50 -25.43 -17.14 -21.44
CA ILE A 50 -25.01 -18.49 -21.85
C ILE A 50 -25.26 -19.53 -20.74
N ARG A 51 -25.01 -19.18 -19.47
CA ARG A 51 -25.30 -20.08 -18.35
C ARG A 51 -26.79 -20.38 -18.22
N PHE A 52 -27.65 -19.40 -18.50
CA PHE A 52 -29.11 -19.60 -18.52
C PHE A 52 -29.52 -20.55 -19.66
N GLU A 53 -28.97 -20.35 -20.87
CA GLU A 53 -29.23 -21.24 -22.01
C GLU A 53 -28.73 -22.67 -21.79
N LEU A 54 -27.61 -22.83 -21.07
CA LEU A 54 -27.01 -24.13 -20.76
C LEU A 54 -27.49 -24.70 -19.42
N LYS A 55 -28.45 -24.07 -18.72
CA LYS A 55 -28.80 -24.40 -17.34
C LYS A 55 -29.11 -25.89 -17.16
N GLU A 56 -30.02 -26.44 -17.97
CA GLU A 56 -30.42 -27.84 -17.88
C GLU A 56 -29.25 -28.80 -18.15
N VAL A 57 -28.41 -28.45 -19.14
CA VAL A 57 -27.22 -29.22 -19.52
C VAL A 57 -26.16 -29.16 -18.42
N LEU A 58 -25.99 -28.01 -17.77
CA LEU A 58 -25.08 -27.81 -16.66
C LEU A 58 -25.54 -28.57 -15.42
N ASP A 59 -26.84 -28.55 -15.12
CA ASP A 59 -27.43 -29.31 -14.01
C ASP A 59 -27.27 -30.83 -14.23
N GLU A 60 -27.47 -31.31 -15.47
CA GLU A 60 -27.26 -32.72 -15.82
C GLU A 60 -25.78 -33.14 -15.71
N ILE A 61 -24.85 -32.29 -16.16
CA ILE A 61 -23.41 -32.49 -15.98
C ILE A 61 -23.04 -32.49 -14.50
N GLU A 62 -23.62 -31.61 -13.70
CA GLU A 62 -23.32 -31.52 -12.27
C GLU A 62 -23.79 -32.76 -11.50
N ASN A 63 -24.99 -33.27 -11.81
CA ASN A 63 -25.45 -34.55 -11.28
C ASN A 63 -24.48 -35.69 -11.63
N CYS A 64 -24.02 -35.74 -12.88
CA CYS A 64 -23.00 -36.72 -13.30
C CYS A 64 -21.67 -36.54 -12.53
N LYS A 65 -21.26 -35.31 -12.22
CA LYS A 65 -20.04 -35.07 -11.42
C LYS A 65 -20.20 -35.51 -9.97
N VAL A 66 -21.36 -35.29 -9.36
CA VAL A 66 -21.65 -35.76 -7.99
C VAL A 66 -21.59 -37.30 -7.94
N GLU A 67 -22.22 -37.98 -8.89
CA GLU A 67 -22.12 -39.45 -9.01
C GLU A 67 -20.67 -39.91 -9.20
N ARG A 68 -19.89 -39.17 -9.99
CA ARG A 68 -18.46 -39.45 -10.21
C ARG A 68 -17.65 -39.27 -8.93
N GLU A 69 -17.90 -38.22 -8.15
CA GLU A 69 -17.19 -37.93 -6.90
C GLU A 69 -17.43 -39.03 -5.86
N GLN A 70 -18.68 -39.47 -5.70
CA GLN A 70 -19.04 -40.61 -4.85
C GLN A 70 -18.29 -41.89 -5.23
N LEU A 71 -18.11 -42.14 -6.54
CA LEU A 71 -17.34 -43.28 -7.03
C LEU A 71 -15.83 -43.09 -6.82
N CYS A 72 -15.31 -41.88 -6.95
CA CYS A 72 -13.90 -41.58 -6.65
C CYS A 72 -13.59 -41.74 -5.15
N ASP A 73 -14.53 -41.37 -4.26
CA ASP A 73 -14.39 -41.60 -2.83
C ASP A 73 -14.40 -43.09 -2.49
N LEU A 74 -15.31 -43.86 -3.10
CA LEU A 74 -15.34 -45.31 -2.97
C LEU A 74 -14.04 -45.96 -3.50
N GLU A 75 -13.57 -45.52 -4.66
CA GLU A 75 -12.31 -45.95 -5.26
C GLU A 75 -11.13 -45.66 -4.30
N ARG A 76 -11.11 -44.48 -3.66
CA ARG A 76 -10.10 -44.11 -2.68
C ARG A 76 -10.10 -45.04 -1.47
N THR A 77 -11.27 -45.32 -0.88
CA THR A 77 -11.41 -46.25 0.26
C THR A 77 -10.95 -47.66 -0.11
N LEU A 78 -11.29 -48.14 -1.30
CA LEU A 78 -10.84 -49.45 -1.78
C LEU A 78 -9.33 -49.48 -2.00
N LYS A 79 -8.73 -48.38 -2.50
CA LYS A 79 -7.26 -48.27 -2.67
C LYS A 79 -6.51 -48.32 -1.35
N GLU A 80 -7.07 -47.76 -0.27
CA GLU A 80 -6.48 -47.79 1.08
C GLU A 80 -6.41 -49.21 1.67
N GLN A 81 -7.28 -50.12 1.22
CA GLN A 81 -7.31 -51.53 1.63
C GLN A 81 -6.38 -52.43 0.80
N THR A 82 -5.66 -51.87 -0.18
CA THR A 82 -4.73 -52.59 -1.05
C THR A 82 -3.29 -52.15 -0.82
N THR A 83 -2.34 -53.02 -1.15
CA THR A 83 -0.91 -52.70 -1.11
C THR A 83 -0.31 -52.71 -2.51
N ILE A 84 0.74 -51.91 -2.74
CA ILE A 84 1.45 -51.90 -4.02
C ILE A 84 2.78 -52.61 -3.83
N LYS A 85 3.02 -53.70 -4.57
CA LYS A 85 4.32 -54.37 -4.69
C LYS A 85 4.71 -54.46 -6.16
N ASP A 86 5.95 -54.12 -6.48
CA ASP A 86 6.51 -54.15 -7.85
C ASP A 86 5.62 -53.49 -8.92
N GLY A 87 5.01 -52.36 -8.58
CA GLY A 87 4.15 -51.59 -9.48
C GLY A 87 2.75 -52.20 -9.73
N LYS A 88 2.42 -53.32 -9.07
CA LYS A 88 1.10 -53.96 -9.13
C LYS A 88 0.38 -53.85 -7.78
N ARG A 89 -0.94 -53.67 -7.83
CA ARG A 89 -1.79 -53.68 -6.64
C ARG A 89 -2.08 -55.12 -6.23
N GLU A 90 -1.75 -55.46 -5.00
CA GLU A 90 -2.05 -56.73 -4.34
C GLU A 90 -3.08 -56.51 -3.22
N GLY A 91 -4.08 -57.38 -3.14
CA GLY A 91 -5.16 -57.32 -2.16
C GLY A 91 -6.12 -58.48 -2.31
N ASP A 92 -7.22 -58.47 -1.55
CA ASP A 92 -8.31 -59.42 -1.73
C ASP A 92 -8.86 -59.34 -3.16
N VAL A 93 -9.11 -60.50 -3.78
CA VAL A 93 -9.70 -60.65 -5.12
C VAL A 93 -11.02 -59.87 -5.23
N ASN A 94 -11.81 -59.86 -4.15
CA ASN A 94 -13.07 -59.11 -4.10
C ASN A 94 -12.85 -57.59 -4.19
N ILE A 95 -11.81 -57.07 -3.52
CA ILE A 95 -11.46 -55.64 -3.50
C ILE A 95 -10.88 -55.22 -4.86
N LEU A 96 -10.04 -56.08 -5.47
CA LEU A 96 -9.50 -55.83 -6.80
C LEU A 96 -10.59 -55.81 -7.89
N SER A 97 -11.56 -56.74 -7.83
CA SER A 97 -12.72 -56.73 -8.72
C SER A 97 -13.59 -55.48 -8.53
N ALA A 98 -13.81 -55.06 -7.27
CA ALA A 98 -14.59 -53.85 -6.97
C ALA A 98 -13.89 -52.58 -7.48
N LEU A 99 -12.55 -52.51 -7.44
CA LEU A 99 -11.77 -51.42 -8.02
C LEU A 99 -11.92 -51.35 -9.55
N GLU A 100 -11.82 -52.48 -10.25
CA GLU A 100 -12.03 -52.52 -11.70
C GLU A 100 -13.43 -52.06 -12.10
N ASP A 101 -14.44 -52.44 -11.33
CA ASP A 101 -15.82 -52.01 -11.58
C ASP A 101 -16.04 -50.53 -11.28
N CYS A 102 -15.37 -49.96 -10.27
CA CYS A 102 -15.36 -48.52 -10.03
C CYS A 102 -14.72 -47.78 -11.21
N ASP A 103 -13.56 -48.22 -11.70
CA ASP A 103 -12.88 -47.63 -12.86
C ASP A 103 -13.75 -47.67 -14.11
N ARG A 104 -14.47 -48.77 -14.36
CA ARG A 104 -15.42 -48.89 -15.48
C ARG A 104 -16.58 -47.92 -15.35
N LYS A 105 -17.13 -47.76 -14.14
CA LYS A 105 -18.24 -46.82 -13.87
C LYS A 105 -17.78 -45.37 -14.04
N ILE A 106 -16.62 -44.99 -13.51
CA ILE A 106 -16.02 -43.66 -13.68
C ILE A 106 -15.84 -43.34 -15.17
N LYS A 107 -15.21 -44.26 -15.95
CA LYS A 107 -15.04 -44.09 -17.40
C LYS A 107 -16.37 -43.96 -18.14
N THR A 108 -17.42 -44.64 -17.68
CA THR A 108 -18.76 -44.55 -18.28
C THR A 108 -19.38 -43.19 -18.01
N ILE A 109 -19.25 -42.65 -16.80
CA ILE A 109 -19.72 -41.31 -16.45
C ILE A 109 -18.94 -40.24 -17.22
N ASP A 110 -17.60 -40.36 -17.33
CA ASP A 110 -16.78 -39.43 -18.11
C ASP A 110 -17.23 -39.38 -19.59
N ARG A 111 -17.57 -40.55 -20.18
CA ARG A 111 -18.13 -40.63 -21.53
C ARG A 111 -19.51 -39.98 -21.62
N LYS A 112 -20.39 -40.18 -20.63
CA LYS A 112 -21.71 -39.53 -20.57
C LYS A 112 -21.57 -38.01 -20.53
N ILE A 113 -20.70 -37.48 -19.67
CA ILE A 113 -20.42 -36.05 -19.59
C ILE A 113 -19.94 -35.50 -20.93
N ASN A 114 -19.03 -36.20 -21.62
CA ASN A 114 -18.56 -35.78 -22.93
C ASN A 114 -19.65 -35.81 -24.00
N ASN A 115 -20.53 -36.82 -23.97
CA ASN A 115 -21.67 -36.91 -24.90
C ASN A 115 -22.68 -35.78 -24.66
N ILE A 116 -22.92 -35.39 -23.41
CA ILE A 116 -23.79 -34.26 -23.04
C ILE A 116 -23.19 -32.92 -23.49
N LYS A 117 -21.85 -32.77 -23.41
CA LYS A 117 -21.14 -31.55 -23.84
C LYS A 117 -21.06 -31.37 -25.35
N LYS A 118 -20.89 -32.47 -26.10
CA LYS A 118 -20.59 -32.45 -27.55
C LYS A 118 -21.58 -31.63 -28.41
N PRO A 119 -22.91 -31.67 -28.19
CA PRO A 119 -23.86 -30.84 -28.94
C PRO A 119 -23.72 -29.33 -28.68
N TYR A 120 -23.09 -28.95 -27.57
CA TYR A 120 -22.96 -27.56 -27.10
C TYR A 120 -21.50 -27.09 -27.04
N GLU A 121 -20.59 -27.79 -27.73
CA GLU A 121 -19.13 -27.58 -27.64
C GLU A 121 -18.75 -26.11 -27.87
N GLU A 122 -19.29 -25.46 -28.90
CA GLU A 122 -19.03 -24.04 -29.17
C GLU A 122 -19.49 -23.11 -28.03
N LYS A 123 -20.63 -23.41 -27.40
CA LYS A 123 -21.15 -22.60 -26.28
C LYS A 123 -20.30 -22.79 -25.03
N PHE A 124 -19.84 -24.02 -24.77
CA PHE A 124 -18.91 -24.31 -23.68
C PHE A 124 -17.54 -23.66 -23.90
N GLU A 125 -17.01 -23.66 -25.12
CA GLU A 125 -15.77 -22.95 -25.44
C GLU A 125 -15.91 -21.43 -25.23
N LYS A 126 -17.04 -20.84 -25.68
CA LYS A 126 -17.33 -19.41 -25.48
C LYS A 126 -17.43 -19.09 -23.99
N LEU A 127 -18.14 -19.92 -23.22
CA LEU A 127 -18.25 -19.77 -21.77
C LEU A 127 -16.87 -19.80 -21.11
N GLN A 128 -16.04 -20.78 -21.45
CA GLN A 128 -14.68 -20.90 -20.89
C GLN A 128 -13.79 -19.70 -21.25
N LYS A 129 -13.89 -19.19 -22.49
CA LYS A 129 -13.16 -17.98 -22.92
C LYS A 129 -13.60 -16.76 -22.13
N TRP A 130 -14.89 -16.59 -21.90
CA TRP A 130 -15.43 -15.46 -21.15
C TRP A 130 -15.13 -15.54 -19.65
N GLU A 131 -15.18 -16.73 -19.05
CA GLU A 131 -14.80 -16.95 -17.66
C GLU A 131 -13.33 -16.60 -17.41
N LYS A 132 -12.42 -17.06 -18.28
CA LYS A 132 -10.99 -16.68 -18.22
C LYS A 132 -10.76 -15.18 -18.36
N GLU A 133 -11.49 -14.53 -19.27
CA GLU A 133 -11.42 -13.08 -19.44
C GLU A 133 -11.96 -12.35 -18.20
N GLY A 134 -12.99 -12.91 -17.54
CA GLY A 134 -13.55 -12.40 -16.30
C GLY A 134 -12.54 -12.44 -15.16
N GLU A 135 -11.89 -13.58 -14.95
CA GLU A 135 -10.78 -13.73 -13.99
C GLU A 135 -9.63 -12.76 -14.30
N ARG A 136 -9.30 -12.56 -15.58
CA ARG A 136 -8.23 -11.64 -16.00
C ARG A 136 -8.55 -10.17 -15.69
N ILE A 137 -9.82 -9.78 -15.75
CA ILE A 137 -10.29 -8.41 -15.50
C ILE A 137 -10.58 -8.18 -14.01
N GLN A 138 -10.83 -9.24 -13.24
CA GLN A 138 -11.09 -9.16 -11.81
C GLN A 138 -9.97 -8.39 -11.08
N GLY A 139 -10.36 -7.36 -10.35
CA GLY A 139 -9.42 -6.49 -9.61
C GLY A 139 -8.72 -5.40 -10.44
N LYS A 140 -9.04 -5.25 -11.74
CA LYS A 140 -8.56 -4.13 -12.60
C LYS A 140 -9.58 -3.00 -12.72
N GLU A 141 -10.42 -2.86 -11.71
CA GLU A 141 -11.52 -1.88 -11.67
C GLU A 141 -11.05 -0.47 -11.35
N HIS A 142 -9.81 -0.33 -10.90
CA HIS A 142 -9.24 0.93 -10.45
C HIS A 142 -7.88 1.15 -11.10
N ILE A 143 -7.63 2.39 -11.51
CA ILE A 143 -6.34 2.85 -12.03
C ILE A 143 -5.77 3.93 -11.13
N TYR A 144 -4.44 3.99 -11.08
CA TYR A 144 -3.72 5.00 -10.33
C TYR A 144 -3.28 6.10 -11.29
N VAL A 145 -3.90 7.26 -11.17
CA VAL A 145 -3.53 8.44 -11.95
C VAL A 145 -2.71 9.39 -11.10
N VAL A 146 -1.71 10.00 -11.73
CA VAL A 146 -0.89 11.03 -11.07
C VAL A 146 -1.77 12.21 -10.70
N ASP A 147 -1.74 12.57 -9.43
CA ASP A 147 -2.38 13.72 -8.86
C ASP A 147 -1.48 14.94 -9.07
N VAL A 148 -1.69 15.63 -10.19
CA VAL A 148 -0.87 16.78 -10.60
C VAL A 148 -0.87 17.89 -9.54
N GLU A 149 -2.00 18.10 -8.86
CA GLU A 149 -2.12 19.11 -7.80
C GLU A 149 -1.26 18.76 -6.59
N LEU A 150 -1.30 17.49 -6.15
CA LEU A 150 -0.46 17.05 -5.04
C LEU A 150 1.01 17.05 -5.43
N ASP A 151 1.34 16.65 -6.65
CA ASP A 151 2.73 16.65 -7.13
C ASP A 151 3.31 18.08 -7.19
N GLN A 152 2.51 19.05 -7.66
CA GLN A 152 2.86 20.47 -7.61
C GLN A 152 3.06 20.95 -6.17
N LEU A 153 2.15 20.61 -5.26
CA LEU A 153 2.24 20.98 -3.84
C LEU A 153 3.49 20.37 -3.19
N MET A 154 3.76 19.07 -3.42
CA MET A 154 4.95 18.39 -2.91
C MET A 154 6.23 18.97 -3.51
N THR A 155 6.21 19.38 -4.78
CA THR A 155 7.33 20.06 -5.43
C THR A 155 7.59 21.41 -4.78
N CYS A 156 6.56 22.23 -4.55
CA CYS A 156 6.68 23.48 -3.80
C CYS A 156 7.28 23.24 -2.41
N PHE A 157 6.78 22.25 -1.65
CA PHE A 157 7.34 21.92 -0.33
C PHE A 157 8.80 21.50 -0.39
N ARG A 158 9.18 20.65 -1.36
CA ARG A 158 10.57 20.21 -1.54
C ARG A 158 11.50 21.39 -1.88
N MET A 159 11.07 22.27 -2.77
CA MET A 159 11.84 23.46 -3.15
C MET A 159 11.97 24.45 -1.98
N SER A 160 10.88 24.73 -1.27
CA SER A 160 10.92 25.57 -0.07
C SER A 160 11.84 25.00 1.00
N PHE A 161 11.76 23.69 1.25
CA PHE A 161 12.62 23.02 2.22
C PHE A 161 14.10 23.07 1.81
N ALA A 162 14.41 22.79 0.53
CA ALA A 162 15.77 22.89 0.01
C ALA A 162 16.34 24.32 0.14
N ASN A 163 15.52 25.33 -0.14
CA ASN A 163 15.91 26.73 0.03
C ASN A 163 16.16 27.09 1.50
N ILE A 164 15.33 26.59 2.44
CA ILE A 164 15.56 26.79 3.88
C ILE A 164 16.86 26.11 4.32
N CYS A 165 17.11 24.89 3.85
CA CYS A 165 18.36 24.17 4.16
C CYS A 165 19.58 24.93 3.61
N SER A 166 19.49 25.43 2.38
CA SER A 166 20.54 26.25 1.77
C SER A 166 20.76 27.56 2.55
N PHE A 167 19.69 28.22 2.98
CA PHE A 167 19.76 29.41 3.82
C PHE A 167 20.44 29.11 5.17
N PHE A 168 20.08 28.00 5.81
CA PHE A 168 20.68 27.58 7.08
C PHE A 168 22.17 27.29 6.92
N LEU A 169 22.56 26.59 5.86
CA LEU A 169 23.97 26.30 5.58
C LEU A 169 24.80 27.56 5.31
N SER A 170 24.26 28.47 4.51
CA SER A 170 24.96 29.71 4.15
C SER A 170 25.06 30.69 5.33
N ASN A 171 23.94 30.93 6.02
CA ASN A 171 23.86 32.01 7.01
C ASN A 171 24.08 31.56 8.45
N CYS A 172 23.91 30.27 8.77
CA CYS A 172 24.06 29.77 10.13
C CYS A 172 25.30 28.88 10.28
N LEU A 173 25.73 28.19 9.22
CA LEU A 173 26.88 27.29 9.25
C LEU A 173 28.06 27.79 8.40
N ASN A 174 28.23 29.11 8.27
CA ASN A 174 29.39 29.72 7.61
C ASN A 174 29.66 29.20 6.18
N ASN A 175 28.63 29.07 5.35
CA ASN A 175 28.71 28.54 3.98
C ASN A 175 29.24 27.10 3.87
N GLU A 176 28.96 26.28 4.88
CA GLU A 176 29.28 24.86 4.84
C GLU A 176 28.54 24.16 3.69
N LYS A 177 29.28 23.31 2.96
CA LYS A 177 28.71 22.47 1.91
C LYS A 177 28.49 21.08 2.48
N MET A 178 27.23 20.70 2.64
CA MET A 178 26.89 19.36 3.08
C MET A 178 25.72 18.79 2.27
N GLU A 179 25.69 17.47 2.16
CA GLU A 179 24.56 16.78 1.56
C GLU A 179 23.31 16.93 2.44
N LEU A 180 22.14 17.06 1.80
CA LEU A 180 20.87 17.18 2.51
C LEU A 180 20.61 15.99 3.44
N GLN A 181 21.05 14.78 3.05
CA GLN A 181 20.94 13.60 3.89
C GLN A 181 21.74 13.75 5.19
N THR A 182 22.99 14.21 5.10
CA THR A 182 23.84 14.46 6.26
C THR A 182 23.27 15.57 7.13
N LEU A 183 22.76 16.65 6.54
CA LEU A 183 22.08 17.73 7.28
C LEU A 183 20.90 17.17 8.08
N ILE A 184 20.10 16.32 7.42
CA ILE A 184 18.94 15.70 8.05
C ILE A 184 19.37 14.81 9.21
N GLN A 185 20.34 13.91 8.99
CA GLN A 185 20.74 12.92 9.99
C GLN A 185 21.50 13.54 11.17
N SER A 186 22.40 14.48 10.91
CA SER A 186 23.26 15.08 11.95
C SER A 186 22.53 16.13 12.77
N PHE A 187 21.61 16.91 12.19
CA PHE A 187 20.95 18.02 12.91
C PHE A 187 19.45 17.85 13.07
N PHE A 188 18.75 17.50 11.99
CA PHE A 188 17.28 17.45 12.02
C PHE A 188 16.75 16.19 12.71
N MET A 189 17.52 15.11 12.77
CA MET A 189 17.12 13.91 13.51
C MET A 189 17.52 13.95 14.99
N LEU A 190 18.11 15.05 15.46
CA LEU A 190 18.39 15.22 16.89
C LEU A 190 17.09 15.23 17.70
N GLY A 191 17.13 14.55 18.85
CA GLY A 191 16.08 14.68 19.86
C GLY A 191 16.03 16.11 20.40
N GLY A 192 14.93 16.49 21.02
CA GLY A 192 14.84 17.79 21.68
C GLY A 192 13.64 17.89 22.60
N THR A 193 13.59 18.96 23.39
CA THR A 193 12.47 19.36 24.25
C THR A 193 12.01 20.77 23.89
N ILE A 194 10.70 21.03 23.97
CA ILE A 194 10.14 22.37 23.79
C ILE A 194 9.54 22.78 25.12
N THR A 195 9.96 23.95 25.60
CA THR A 195 9.40 24.58 26.79
C THR A 195 8.84 25.93 26.40
N GLU A 196 7.57 26.16 26.69
CA GLU A 196 6.91 27.44 26.45
C GLU A 196 6.81 28.25 27.74
N THR A 197 7.15 29.53 27.66
CA THR A 197 6.90 30.54 28.69
C THR A 197 5.87 31.54 28.17
N GLU A 198 5.55 32.57 28.95
CA GLU A 198 4.63 33.63 28.54
C GLU A 198 5.11 34.37 27.29
N ASN A 199 6.43 34.61 27.18
CA ASN A 199 7.02 35.44 26.13
C ASN A 199 7.90 34.66 25.14
N GLU A 200 8.33 33.45 25.48
CA GLU A 200 9.34 32.73 24.72
C GLU A 200 8.96 31.26 24.50
N ARG A 201 9.41 30.72 23.37
CA ARG A 201 9.37 29.29 23.07
C ARG A 201 10.79 28.80 22.91
N ILE A 202 11.25 28.03 23.88
CA ILE A 202 12.62 27.55 23.96
C ILE A 202 12.65 26.13 23.41
N ILE A 203 13.46 25.92 22.38
CA ILE A 203 13.72 24.65 21.72
C ILE A 203 15.12 24.19 22.14
N LYS A 204 15.17 23.10 22.91
CA LYS A 204 16.41 22.49 23.38
C LYS A 204 16.69 21.24 22.58
N LEU A 205 17.79 21.20 21.83
CA LEU A 205 18.21 20.03 21.06
C LEU A 205 19.21 19.19 21.85
N THR A 206 19.04 17.88 21.84
CA THR A 206 19.95 16.93 22.48
C THR A 206 21.22 16.81 21.66
N ARG A 207 22.38 17.00 22.31
CA ARG A 207 23.69 16.80 21.67
C ARG A 207 23.93 15.34 21.29
N ASN A 208 24.52 15.13 20.11
CA ASN A 208 25.09 13.86 19.71
C ASN A 208 26.58 13.80 20.10
N GLU A 209 26.91 13.02 21.12
CA GLU A 209 28.29 12.90 21.63
C GLU A 209 29.26 12.27 20.62
N LYS A 210 28.76 11.51 19.63
CA LYS A 210 29.61 10.86 18.62
C LYS A 210 30.10 11.83 17.54
N GLU A 211 29.45 12.98 17.38
CA GLU A 211 29.74 13.96 16.32
C GLU A 211 30.06 15.33 16.93
N GLN A 212 31.09 15.39 17.78
CA GLN A 212 31.42 16.60 18.53
C GLN A 212 31.67 17.82 17.65
N GLU A 213 32.43 17.66 16.55
CA GLU A 213 32.70 18.75 15.60
C GLU A 213 31.40 19.31 14.98
N MET A 214 30.46 18.42 14.61
CA MET A 214 29.17 18.83 14.04
C MET A 214 28.30 19.54 15.08
N MET A 215 28.34 19.10 16.35
CA MET A 215 27.60 19.75 17.43
C MET A 215 28.15 21.14 17.77
N GLU A 216 29.46 21.36 17.63
CA GLU A 216 30.07 22.68 17.78
C GLU A 216 29.61 23.64 16.68
N LYS A 217 29.61 23.17 15.42
CA LYS A 217 29.06 23.92 14.28
C LYS A 217 27.59 24.23 14.47
N LEU A 218 26.80 23.24 14.89
CA LEU A 218 25.38 23.44 15.20
C LEU A 218 25.18 24.48 16.30
N ALA A 219 26.02 24.49 17.35
CA ALA A 219 25.92 25.49 18.42
C ALA A 219 26.10 26.92 17.90
N LEU A 220 27.09 27.11 17.03
CA LEU A 220 27.29 28.40 16.36
C LEU A 220 26.08 28.76 15.47
N GLY A 221 25.55 27.79 14.73
CA GLY A 221 24.38 28.00 13.89
C GLY A 221 23.10 28.32 14.67
N LEU A 222 22.87 27.71 15.83
CA LEU A 222 21.74 28.05 16.69
C LEU A 222 21.88 29.46 17.27
N ASN A 223 23.10 29.88 17.63
CA ASN A 223 23.35 31.24 18.08
C ASN A 223 23.08 32.26 16.96
N ALA A 224 23.49 31.96 15.72
CA ALA A 224 23.15 32.77 14.55
C ALA A 224 21.62 32.82 14.35
N LEU A 225 20.92 31.70 14.47
CA LEU A 225 19.46 31.66 14.39
C LEU A 225 18.77 32.52 15.45
N ASN A 226 19.26 32.48 16.70
CA ASN A 226 18.74 33.31 17.79
C ASN A 226 18.93 34.81 17.51
N SER A 227 19.99 35.18 16.79
CA SER A 227 20.26 36.58 16.43
C SER A 227 19.24 37.15 15.44
N PHE A 228 18.56 36.30 14.64
CA PHE A 228 17.51 36.75 13.73
C PHE A 228 16.21 37.16 14.43
N GLY A 229 16.08 36.92 15.75
CA GLY A 229 14.92 37.37 16.52
C GLY A 229 13.60 36.81 16.02
N ILE A 230 13.57 35.52 15.69
CA ILE A 230 12.42 34.86 15.07
C ILE A 230 11.25 34.84 16.06
N ASN A 231 10.10 35.38 15.66
CA ASN A 231 8.89 35.40 16.46
C ASN A 231 7.88 34.36 15.93
N TYR A 232 7.13 33.76 16.85
CA TYR A 232 5.98 32.93 16.57
C TYR A 232 4.75 33.79 16.25
N ILE A 233 3.71 33.16 15.69
CA ILE A 233 2.49 33.85 15.23
C ILE A 233 1.76 34.57 16.37
N ASN A 234 1.90 34.07 17.60
CA ASN A 234 1.34 34.70 18.79
C ASN A 234 2.26 35.79 19.42
N GLY A 235 3.33 36.18 18.74
CA GLY A 235 4.29 37.19 19.20
C GLY A 235 5.40 36.68 20.12
N LYS A 236 5.37 35.41 20.54
CA LYS A 236 6.44 34.83 21.38
C LYS A 236 7.75 34.65 20.62
N LYS A 237 8.89 34.88 21.26
CA LYS A 237 10.20 34.74 20.62
C LYS A 237 10.71 33.29 20.64
N TYR A 238 11.30 32.83 19.56
CA TYR A 238 12.00 31.55 19.52
C TYR A 238 13.42 31.67 20.07
N LEU A 239 13.79 30.72 20.92
CA LEU A 239 15.15 30.54 21.41
C LEU A 239 15.59 29.10 21.19
N PHE A 240 16.75 28.92 20.58
CA PHE A 240 17.36 27.64 20.28
C PHE A 240 18.57 27.39 21.17
N GLN A 241 18.63 26.22 21.81
CA GLN A 241 19.72 25.84 22.71
C GLN A 241 20.14 24.40 22.46
N LEU A 242 21.43 24.10 22.62
CA LEU A 242 21.91 22.72 22.72
C LEU A 242 21.95 22.31 24.18
N TYR A 243 21.29 21.21 24.48
CA TYR A 243 21.21 20.64 25.81
C TYR A 243 21.84 19.25 25.83
N CYS A 244 22.55 18.94 26.91
CA CYS A 244 23.07 17.61 27.17
C CYS A 244 21.99 16.84 27.95
N ALA A 245 21.28 15.94 27.27
CA ALA A 245 20.32 15.04 27.91
C ALA A 245 20.72 13.59 27.60
N THR A 246 20.99 12.82 28.65
CA THR A 246 20.76 11.37 28.63
C THR A 246 19.24 11.15 28.71
N ALA A 247 18.71 10.40 27.72
CA ALA A 247 17.33 9.91 27.56
C ALA A 247 16.32 10.73 26.69
N GLU A 248 15.92 10.05 25.61
CA GLU A 248 14.61 9.85 24.93
C GLU A 248 13.61 10.98 24.54
N ILE A 249 13.36 11.00 23.21
CA ILE A 249 12.09 11.06 22.42
C ILE A 249 11.51 12.42 21.89
N ALA A 250 11.46 12.45 20.54
CA ALA A 250 10.51 13.01 19.56
C ALA A 250 10.02 14.46 19.65
N LEU A 251 10.73 15.41 19.00
CA LEU A 251 10.21 16.76 18.76
C LEU A 251 10.41 17.36 17.36
N PHE A 252 10.81 16.55 16.38
CA PHE A 252 11.07 17.08 15.04
C PHE A 252 9.80 17.40 14.21
N ILE A 253 8.65 16.78 14.54
CA ILE A 253 7.41 16.97 13.76
C ILE A 253 6.84 18.39 13.97
N GLU A 254 7.01 19.02 15.13
CA GLU A 254 6.54 20.40 15.34
C GLU A 254 7.41 21.45 14.65
N TRP A 255 8.73 21.21 14.51
CA TRP A 255 9.61 22.13 13.79
C TRP A 255 9.32 22.15 12.29
N TYR A 256 9.03 20.97 11.71
CA TYR A 256 8.56 20.87 10.33
C TYR A 256 7.19 21.55 10.14
N ILE A 257 6.27 21.44 11.11
CA ILE A 257 4.95 22.10 11.07
C ILE A 257 5.04 23.62 11.21
N VAL A 258 5.93 24.18 12.04
CA VAL A 258 6.08 25.64 12.15
C VAL A 258 6.70 26.23 10.86
N CYS A 259 7.67 25.54 10.25
CA CYS A 259 8.18 25.91 8.94
C CYS A 259 7.12 25.74 7.83
N CYS A 260 6.28 24.70 7.90
CA CYS A 260 5.16 24.49 6.96
C CYS A 260 3.94 25.40 7.22
N LEU A 261 3.75 25.93 8.43
CA LEU A 261 2.67 26.88 8.72
C LEU A 261 2.99 28.27 8.17
N ARG A 262 4.27 28.65 8.04
CA ARG A 262 4.66 29.88 7.34
C ARG A 262 4.42 29.79 5.82
N THR A 263 4.42 28.58 5.25
CA THR A 263 3.93 28.34 3.88
C THR A 263 2.40 28.39 3.77
N ARG A 264 1.64 28.26 4.86
CA ARG A 264 0.16 28.40 4.80
C ARG A 264 -0.25 29.82 4.48
N ASP A 265 0.43 30.82 5.03
CA ASP A 265 0.14 32.24 4.78
C ASP A 265 0.74 32.72 3.44
N LEU A 266 1.88 32.16 3.00
CA LEU A 266 2.43 32.42 1.66
C LEU A 266 1.59 31.77 0.54
N LEU A 267 1.03 30.57 0.76
CA LEU A 267 0.08 29.97 -0.19
C LEU A 267 -1.25 30.73 -0.20
N PHE A 268 -1.76 31.16 0.96
CA PHE A 268 -3.00 31.96 1.01
C PHE A 268 -2.81 33.31 0.33
N ALA A 269 -1.69 34.00 0.55
CA ALA A 269 -1.40 35.27 -0.12
C ALA A 269 -1.28 35.13 -1.65
N TYR A 270 -0.74 34.00 -2.14
CA TYR A 270 -0.61 33.75 -3.58
C TYR A 270 -1.96 33.40 -4.25
N ILE A 271 -2.86 32.73 -3.52
CA ILE A 271 -4.21 32.37 -4.00
C ILE A 271 -5.18 33.57 -3.93
N THR A 272 -4.98 34.53 -3.04
CA THR A 272 -5.85 35.74 -2.96
C THR A 272 -5.44 36.87 -3.90
N VAL A 273 -4.32 36.75 -4.62
CA VAL A 273 -3.79 37.79 -5.53
C VAL A 273 -3.77 37.32 -7.00
N SER A 274 -4.27 36.12 -7.30
CA SER A 274 -4.53 35.63 -8.67
C SER A 274 -6.03 35.43 -8.90
#